data_AF-A0A939JM01-F1
#
_entry.id   AF-A0A939JM01-F1
#
_cell.length_a   1.000
_cell.length_b   1.000
_cell.length_c   1.000
_cell.angle_alpha   90.00
_cell.angle_beta   90.00
_cell.angle_gamma   90.00
#
_symmetry.space_group_name_H-M   'P 1'
#
loop_
_entity.id
_entity.type
_entity.pdbx_description
1 polymer ?
#
loop_
_entity_poly.entity_id
_entity_poly.type
_entity_poly.pdbx_seq_one_letter_code
_entity_poly.pdbx_strand_id
1 'polypeptide(L)'
;MRLLRQARRLAALAVLLTLSWTFAPSAVAGGPTSVLIVSPESARTASLYYADKDYETLTELLAAPGSGGGMTEPPSLGAAMEARRINVTWMAHDVSPWRLDQVYVRPGSDTVWIHTSDIAPSFLTGSWHEAA
;
A
#
# COMPACT_ATOMS: atom_id res chain seq x y z
N MET A 1 -17.29 10.20 -54.66
CA MET A 1 -17.43 10.90 -53.36
C MET A 1 -17.72 9.99 -52.15
N ARG A 2 -18.52 8.92 -52.25
CA ARG A 2 -18.81 7.99 -51.12
C ARG A 2 -17.58 7.25 -50.58
N LEU A 3 -16.72 6.74 -51.47
CA LEU A 3 -15.50 5.99 -51.11
C LEU A 3 -14.49 6.84 -50.33
N LEU A 4 -14.27 8.10 -50.73
CA LEU A 4 -13.40 9.04 -49.99
C LEU A 4 -13.94 9.36 -48.58
N ARG A 5 -15.27 9.42 -48.41
CA ARG A 5 -15.89 9.64 -47.09
C ARG A 5 -15.76 8.41 -46.19
N GLN A 6 -15.83 7.20 -46.76
CA GLN A 6 -15.62 5.96 -46.03
C GLN A 6 -14.15 5.80 -45.60
N ALA A 7 -13.19 6.06 -46.49
CA ALA A 7 -11.77 6.02 -46.17
C ALA A 7 -11.38 7.00 -45.04
N ARG A 8 -11.93 8.22 -45.08
CA ARG A 8 -11.74 9.21 -44.00
C ARG A 8 -12.30 8.76 -42.65
N ARG A 9 -13.46 8.11 -42.65
CA ARG A 9 -14.08 7.59 -41.42
C ARG A 9 -13.26 6.44 -40.82
N LEU A 10 -12.78 5.53 -41.67
CA LEU A 10 -11.93 4.43 -41.23
C LEU A 10 -10.59 4.93 -40.69
N ALA A 11 -9.97 5.91 -41.35
CA ALA A 11 -8.74 6.53 -40.86
C ALA A 11 -8.95 7.24 -39.51
N ALA A 12 -10.06 7.98 -39.35
CA ALA A 12 -10.39 8.62 -38.08
C ALA A 12 -10.61 7.60 -36.95
N LEU A 13 -11.27 6.48 -37.25
CA LEU A 13 -11.49 5.41 -36.28
C LEU A 13 -10.17 4.74 -35.86
N ALA A 14 -9.29 4.48 -36.83
CA ALA A 14 -7.96 3.92 -36.58
C ALA A 14 -7.12 4.84 -35.69
N VAL A 15 -7.14 6.15 -35.97
CA VAL A 15 -6.44 7.16 -35.14
C VAL A 15 -7.02 7.23 -33.73
N LEU A 16 -8.35 7.17 -33.57
CA LEU A 16 -8.96 7.16 -32.23
C LEU A 16 -8.60 5.91 -31.44
N LEU A 17 -8.53 4.74 -32.09
CA LEU A 17 -8.11 3.49 -31.47
C LEU A 17 -6.65 3.52 -31.04
N THR A 18 -5.74 4.02 -31.88
CA THR A 18 -4.32 4.13 -31.52
C THR A 18 -4.10 5.14 -30.40
N LEU A 19 -4.83 6.26 -30.41
CA LEU A 19 -4.77 7.24 -29.34
C LEU A 19 -5.34 6.66 -28.03
N SER A 20 -6.46 5.94 -28.09
CA SER A 20 -7.05 5.29 -26.91
C SER A 20 -6.13 4.24 -26.30
N TRP A 21 -5.42 3.46 -27.14
CA TRP A 21 -4.46 2.45 -26.65
C TRP A 21 -3.23 3.09 -26.02
N THR A 22 -2.66 4.12 -26.67
CA THR A 22 -1.45 4.79 -26.19
C THR A 22 -1.67 5.61 -24.93
N PHE A 23 -2.88 6.14 -24.74
CA PHE A 23 -3.25 6.95 -23.58
C PHE A 23 -4.20 6.23 -22.62
N ALA A 24 -4.35 4.90 -22.73
CA ALA A 24 -5.12 4.16 -21.75
C ALA A 24 -4.43 4.30 -20.38
N PRO A 25 -5.10 4.85 -19.35
CA PRO A 25 -4.53 4.86 -18.01
C PRO A 25 -4.30 3.42 -17.57
N SER A 26 -3.15 3.16 -16.94
CA SER A 26 -2.91 1.89 -16.26
C SER A 26 -3.91 1.78 -15.12
N ALA A 27 -4.94 0.94 -15.28
CA ALA A 27 -5.79 0.58 -14.16
C ALA A 27 -4.92 -0.20 -13.15
N VAL A 28 -4.58 0.43 -12.03
CA VAL A 28 -4.02 -0.27 -10.86
C VAL A 28 -5.17 -0.99 -10.18
N ALA A 29 -5.62 -2.08 -10.78
CA ALA A 29 -6.57 -2.99 -10.17
C ALA A 29 -5.77 -4.01 -9.35
N GLY A 30 -5.95 -4.04 -8.03
CA GLY A 30 -5.40 -5.10 -7.18
C GLY A 30 -4.73 -4.67 -5.88
N GLY A 31 -4.84 -3.42 -5.45
CA GLY A 31 -4.45 -3.03 -4.10
C GLY A 31 -5.36 -3.65 -3.03
N PRO A 32 -4.96 -3.60 -1.74
CA PRO A 32 -5.83 -4.00 -0.65
C PRO A 32 -7.16 -3.23 -0.69
N THR A 33 -8.24 -3.89 -0.28
CA THR A 33 -9.61 -3.33 -0.29
C THR A 33 -10.08 -2.93 1.11
N SER A 34 -9.43 -3.45 2.15
CA SER A 34 -9.63 -3.06 3.54
C SER A 34 -8.38 -3.28 4.36
N VAL A 35 -8.41 -2.73 5.57
CA VAL A 35 -7.33 -2.86 6.56
C VAL A 35 -7.91 -3.13 7.94
N LEU A 36 -7.26 -4.04 8.68
CA LEU A 36 -7.52 -4.33 10.08
C LEU A 36 -6.36 -3.79 10.93
N ILE A 37 -6.68 -2.98 11.94
CA ILE A 37 -5.72 -2.35 12.84
C ILE A 37 -5.92 -2.93 14.24
N VAL A 38 -4.85 -3.43 14.84
CA VAL A 38 -4.87 -4.05 16.17
C VAL A 38 -3.75 -3.48 17.02
N SER A 39 -4.08 -2.97 18.20
CA SER A 39 -3.10 -2.62 19.24
C SER A 39 -3.29 -3.54 20.45
N PRO A 40 -2.55 -4.66 20.52
CA PRO A 40 -2.72 -5.67 21.56
C PRO A 40 -2.57 -5.13 22.98
N GLU A 41 -1.61 -4.23 23.20
CA GLU A 41 -1.27 -3.69 24.52
C GLU A 41 -2.40 -2.84 25.11
N SER A 42 -3.24 -2.26 24.24
CA SER A 42 -4.38 -1.43 24.64
C SER A 42 -5.73 -2.13 24.48
N ALA A 43 -5.74 -3.38 24.00
CA ALA A 43 -6.95 -4.12 23.61
C ALA A 43 -7.89 -3.33 22.67
N ARG A 44 -7.32 -2.50 21.78
CA ARG A 44 -8.08 -1.70 20.82
C ARG A 44 -7.93 -2.24 19.41
N THR A 45 -9.02 -2.16 18.66
CA THR A 45 -9.09 -2.52 17.25
C THR A 45 -9.80 -1.43 16.46
N ALA A 46 -9.48 -1.33 15.18
CA ALA A 46 -10.15 -0.49 14.20
C ALA A 46 -10.05 -1.15 12.82
N SER A 47 -10.86 -0.69 11.88
CA SER A 47 -10.81 -1.15 10.49
C SER A 47 -11.22 -0.02 9.55
N LEU A 48 -10.66 0.00 8.35
CA LEU A 48 -11.01 0.96 7.30
C LEU A 48 -11.25 0.21 5.99
N TYR A 49 -12.22 0.65 5.21
CA TYR A 49 -12.47 0.21 3.84
C TYR A 49 -11.77 1.15 2.87
N TYR A 50 -11.44 0.70 1.66
CA TYR A 50 -10.70 1.51 0.68
C TYR A 50 -11.40 2.84 0.33
N ALA A 51 -12.72 2.92 0.52
CA ALA A 51 -13.49 4.14 0.26
C ALA A 51 -13.42 5.17 1.41
N ASP A 52 -12.88 4.80 2.58
CA ASP A 52 -12.74 5.70 3.71
C ASP A 52 -11.55 6.65 3.48
N LYS A 53 -11.73 7.94 3.74
CA LYS A 53 -10.66 8.94 3.57
C LYS A 53 -9.40 8.61 4.39
N ASP A 54 -9.60 8.05 5.58
CA ASP A 54 -8.51 7.70 6.49
C ASP A 54 -7.68 6.50 5.98
N TYR A 55 -8.22 5.70 5.06
CA TYR A 55 -7.50 4.59 4.43
C TYR A 55 -6.30 5.08 3.62
N GLU A 56 -6.52 6.11 2.79
CA GLU A 56 -5.45 6.72 1.99
C GLU A 56 -4.44 7.42 2.88
N THR A 57 -4.90 8.15 3.90
CA THR A 57 -4.00 8.78 4.88
C THR A 57 -3.14 7.75 5.61
N LEU A 58 -3.70 6.60 6.02
CA LEU A 58 -2.93 5.53 6.62
C LEU A 58 -1.93 4.92 5.62
N THR A 59 -2.32 4.77 4.36
CA THR A 59 -1.45 4.25 3.29
C THR A 59 -0.23 5.15 3.09
N GLU A 60 -0.44 6.47 3.06
CA GLU A 60 0.62 7.47 2.91
C GLU A 60 1.57 7.47 4.11
N LEU A 61 1.05 7.45 5.33
CA LEU A 61 1.85 7.45 6.56
C LEU A 61 2.74 6.22 6.71
N LEU A 62 2.28 5.06 6.22
CA LEU A 62 3.01 3.80 6.31
C LEU A 62 3.92 3.52 5.12
N ALA A 63 3.88 4.37 4.08
CA ALA A 63 4.74 4.24 2.92
C ALA A 63 6.21 4.41 3.32
N ALA A 64 7.09 3.58 2.73
CA ALA A 64 8.52 3.76 2.92
C ALA A 64 8.97 5.06 2.25
N PRO A 65 9.72 5.94 2.95
CA PRO A 65 10.33 7.11 2.32
C PRO A 65 11.34 6.64 1.26
N GLY A 66 11.00 6.83 -0.03
CA GLY A 66 11.83 6.72 -1.23
C GLY A 66 12.92 5.62 -1.26
N SER A 67 12.68 4.52 -2.00
CA SER A 67 13.68 3.57 -2.54
C SER A 67 15.01 3.40 -1.77
N GLY A 68 14.96 3.18 -0.46
CA GLY A 68 16.15 3.10 0.37
C GLY A 68 15.95 2.42 1.72
N GLY A 69 14.86 1.67 1.91
CA GLY A 69 14.59 0.92 3.13
C GLY A 69 15.60 -0.21 3.33
N GLY A 70 16.69 0.10 4.02
CA GLY A 70 17.79 -0.82 4.29
C GLY A 70 17.31 -2.05 5.08
N MET A 71 17.89 -3.19 4.74
CA MET A 71 17.73 -4.51 5.38
C MET A 71 18.13 -4.54 6.87
N THR A 72 18.52 -3.41 7.46
CA THR A 72 19.09 -3.34 8.79
C THR A 72 17.97 -3.13 9.81
N GLU A 73 17.66 -4.20 10.53
CA GLU A 73 16.92 -4.15 11.78
C GLU A 73 17.41 -2.96 12.63
N PRO A 74 16.52 -2.05 13.06
CA PRO A 74 16.96 -0.86 13.78
C PRO A 74 17.76 -1.29 15.02
N PRO A 75 18.90 -0.64 15.33
CA PRO A 75 19.78 -1.03 16.44
C PRO A 75 19.08 -0.99 17.82
N SER A 76 17.87 -0.45 17.85
CA SER A 76 17.01 -0.36 19.01
C SER A 76 15.83 -1.34 19.01
N LEU A 77 15.83 -2.41 18.18
CA LEU A 77 14.72 -3.36 18.13
C LEU A 77 14.42 -3.99 19.51
N GLY A 78 15.45 -4.34 20.28
CA GLY A 78 15.27 -4.80 21.66
C GLY A 78 14.50 -3.80 22.54
N ALA A 79 14.71 -2.50 22.35
CA ALA A 79 13.96 -1.43 23.01
C ALA A 79 12.67 -1.02 22.27
N ALA A 80 12.49 -1.44 21.01
CA ALA A 80 11.26 -1.30 20.24
C ALA A 80 10.28 -2.44 20.55
N MET A 81 10.75 -3.59 21.02
CA MET A 81 9.89 -4.66 21.56
C MET A 81 9.27 -4.29 22.93
N GLU A 82 9.85 -3.33 23.66
CA GLU A 82 9.19 -2.65 24.78
C GLU A 82 8.24 -1.53 24.33
N ALA A 83 8.32 -1.12 23.06
CA ALA A 83 7.48 -0.10 22.49
C ALA A 83 6.09 -0.67 22.16
N ARG A 84 5.07 0.19 22.15
CA ARG A 84 3.71 -0.21 21.79
C ARG A 84 3.69 -0.66 20.34
N ARG A 85 3.24 -1.88 20.06
CA ARG A 85 3.13 -2.42 18.70
C ARG A 85 1.70 -2.30 18.18
N ILE A 86 1.57 -1.77 16.99
CA ILE A 86 0.30 -1.72 16.25
C ILE A 86 0.46 -2.57 15.01
N ASN A 87 -0.40 -3.58 14.85
CA ASN A 87 -0.45 -4.41 13.66
C ASN A 87 -1.47 -3.84 12.69
N VAL A 88 -1.04 -3.58 11.46
CA VAL A 88 -1.87 -3.07 10.37
C VAL A 88 -1.88 -4.13 9.26
N THR A 89 -2.97 -4.88 9.17
CA THR A 89 -3.12 -5.99 8.21
C THR A 89 -3.97 -5.54 7.04
N TRP A 90 -3.36 -5.46 5.88
CA TRP A 90 -4.01 -5.11 4.62
C TRP A 90 -4.62 -6.35 4.00
N MET A 91 -5.87 -6.27 3.58
CA MET A 91 -6.65 -7.40 3.10
C MET A 91 -6.94 -7.26 1.61
N ALA A 92 -6.61 -8.28 0.83
CA ALA A 92 -7.11 -8.47 -0.51
C ALA A 92 -8.54 -9.04 -0.47
N HIS A 93 -9.44 -8.37 -1.19
CA HIS A 93 -10.86 -8.71 -1.25
C HIS A 93 -11.52 -8.86 0.13
N ASP A 94 -11.01 -8.14 1.13
CA ASP A 94 -11.48 -8.13 2.52
C ASP A 94 -11.37 -9.48 3.26
N VAL A 95 -10.77 -10.50 2.65
CA VAL A 95 -10.77 -11.87 3.19
C VAL A 95 -9.39 -12.49 3.31
N SER A 96 -8.43 -12.06 2.49
CA SER A 96 -7.09 -12.64 2.46
C SER A 96 -6.04 -11.61 2.84
N PRO A 97 -5.23 -11.84 3.88
CA PRO A 97 -4.14 -10.94 4.21
C PRO A 97 -3.15 -10.82 3.02
N TRP A 98 -2.81 -9.59 2.66
CA TRP A 98 -1.93 -9.24 1.54
C TRP A 98 -0.57 -8.73 2.04
N ARG A 99 -0.61 -7.81 3.01
CA ARG A 99 0.56 -7.16 3.62
C ARG A 99 0.32 -6.96 5.10
N LEU A 100 1.36 -7.08 5.90
CA LEU A 100 1.37 -6.71 7.31
C LEU A 100 2.41 -5.63 7.56
N ASP A 101 1.96 -4.50 8.11
CA ASP A 101 2.83 -3.48 8.67
C ASP A 101 2.77 -3.56 10.19
N GLN A 102 3.93 -3.74 10.82
CA GLN A 102 4.09 -3.70 12.27
C GLN A 102 4.70 -2.36 12.65
N VAL A 103 3.90 -1.51 13.28
CA VAL A 103 4.27 -0.15 13.68
C VAL A 103 4.71 -0.17 15.13
N TYR A 104 5.93 0.26 15.40
CA TYR A 104 6.54 0.31 16.72
C TYR A 104 6.64 1.76 17.18
N VAL A 105 5.88 2.11 18.21
CA VAL A 105 5.81 3.47 18.76
C VAL A 105 6.46 3.52 20.13
N ARG A 106 7.64 4.14 20.23
CA ARG A 106 8.35 4.30 21.50
C ARG A 106 7.85 5.56 22.22
N PRO A 107 7.40 5.46 23.48
CA PRO A 107 7.06 6.63 24.28
C PRO A 107 8.26 7.60 24.40
N GLY A 108 8.03 8.88 24.10
CA GLY A 108 9.06 9.92 24.20
C GLY A 108 10.07 9.97 23.04
N SER A 109 9.82 9.23 21.96
CA SER A 109 10.58 9.27 20.70
C SER A 109 9.69 9.81 19.59
N ASP A 110 10.22 10.69 18.74
CA ASP A 110 9.53 11.15 17.54
C ASP A 110 9.67 10.16 16.37
N THR A 111 10.61 9.22 16.46
CA THR A 111 10.80 8.17 15.45
C THR A 111 9.80 7.03 15.62
N VAL A 112 9.08 6.71 14.54
CA VAL A 112 8.21 5.54 14.42
C VAL A 112 8.81 4.56 13.43
N TRP A 113 9.06 3.34 13.89
CA TRP A 113 9.62 2.28 13.06
C TRP A 113 8.51 1.38 12.53
N ILE A 114 8.63 0.98 11.26
CA ILE A 114 7.70 0.10 10.58
C ILE A 114 8.48 -1.10 10.05
N HIS A 115 7.96 -2.29 10.31
CA HIS A 115 8.36 -3.51 9.62
C HIS A 115 7.23 -3.94 8.68
N THR A 116 7.50 -3.89 7.38
CA THR A 116 6.54 -4.28 6.35
C THR A 116 6.91 -5.64 5.79
N SER A 117 5.94 -6.54 5.77
CA SER A 117 6.09 -7.90 5.25
C SER A 117 4.91 -8.28 4.35
N ASP A 118 5.21 -8.95 3.25
CA ASP A 118 4.20 -9.59 2.41
C ASP A 118 3.83 -10.97 3.00
N ILE A 119 2.56 -11.35 2.88
CA ILE A 119 2.06 -12.57 3.52
C ILE A 119 2.26 -13.77 2.57
N ALA A 120 3.52 -14.20 2.45
CA ALA A 120 4.03 -15.52 2.09
C ALA A 120 5.42 -15.40 1.43
N PRO A 121 6.37 -16.31 1.70
CA PRO A 121 6.25 -17.49 2.57
C PRO A 121 6.64 -17.25 4.03
N SER A 122 7.05 -16.04 4.45
CA SER A 122 7.41 -15.79 5.85
C SER A 122 7.21 -14.35 6.31
N PHE A 123 6.57 -14.16 7.46
CA PHE A 123 6.56 -12.89 8.21
C PHE A 123 7.97 -12.45 8.70
N LEU A 124 9.00 -13.29 8.48
CA LEU A 124 10.40 -13.00 8.80
C LEU A 124 11.13 -12.26 7.67
N THR A 125 10.57 -12.27 6.47
CA THR A 125 11.09 -11.53 5.32
C THR A 125 10.26 -10.27 5.15
N GLY A 126 10.83 -9.15 5.60
CA GLY A 126 10.23 -7.83 5.50
C GLY A 126 11.31 -6.76 5.50
N SER A 127 10.93 -5.54 5.15
CA SER A 127 11.82 -4.38 5.18
C SER A 127 11.50 -3.50 6.39
N TRP A 128 12.55 -2.92 6.97
CA TRP A 128 12.43 -1.90 7.99
C TRP A 128 12.51 -0.52 7.36
N HIS A 129 11.66 0.39 7.83
CA HIS A 129 11.71 1.81 7.47
C HIS A 129 11.11 2.67 8.57
N GLU A 130 11.41 3.96 8.53
CA GLU A 130 10.72 4.96 9.34
C GLU A 130 9.41 5.36 8.65
N ALA A 131 8.40 5.75 9.44
CA ALA A 131 7.19 6.35 8.90
C ALA A 131 7.52 7.62 8.08
N ALA A 132 6.71 7.90 7.06
CA ALA A 132 6.88 9.04 6.16
C ALA A 132 6.59 10.40 6.83
#